data_AF-A0A0H5Q182-F1
#
_entry.id   AF-A0A0H5Q182-F1
#
_cell.length_a   1.000
_cell.length_b   1.000
_cell.length_c   1.000
_cell.angle_alpha   90.00
_cell.angle_beta   90.00
_cell.angle_gamma   90.00
#
_symmetry.space_group_name_H-M   'P 1'
#
loop_
_entity.id
_entity.type
_entity.pdbx_description
1 polymer ?
#
loop_
_entity_poly.entity_id
_entity_poly.type
_entity_poly.pdbx_seq_one_letter_code
_entity_poly.pdbx_strand_id
1 'polypeptide(L)'
;MSKTRKISVSLSGSLVDDLDYISARMGVSRSAIISEFMADALSEARRVFELVPPNPTPADVVRMRGESEEVIRQRLASLQGIADDLFSK
;
A
#
# COMPACT_ATOMS: atom_id res chain seq x y z
N MET A 1 -6.80 12.46 19.68
CA MET A 1 -5.52 11.77 19.85
C MET A 1 -5.52 10.54 18.96
N SER A 2 -4.64 10.47 17.95
CA SER A 2 -4.47 9.23 17.19
C SER A 2 -3.90 8.17 18.13
N LYS A 3 -4.58 7.02 18.21
CA LYS A 3 -4.12 5.90 19.05
C LYS A 3 -2.97 5.19 18.34
N THR A 4 -1.73 5.60 18.60
CA THR A 4 -0.54 4.86 18.15
C THR A 4 -0.39 3.59 18.97
N ARG A 5 0.00 2.49 18.33
CA ARG A 5 0.26 1.18 18.97
C ARG A 5 1.75 0.85 18.86
N LYS A 6 2.38 0.54 20.00
CA LYS A 6 3.80 0.13 20.04
C LYS A 6 3.95 -1.27 19.45
N ILE A 7 4.97 -1.45 18.62
CA ILE A 7 5.40 -2.73 18.06
C ILE A 7 6.90 -2.90 18.30
N SER A 8 7.37 -4.15 18.28
CA SER A 8 8.80 -4.48 18.22
C SER A 8 9.11 -5.06 16.84
N VAL A 9 10.18 -4.60 16.20
CA VAL A 9 10.58 -5.03 14.87
C VAL A 9 12.07 -5.32 14.85
N SER A 10 12.47 -6.29 14.02
CA SER A 10 13.88 -6.57 13.72
C SER A 10 14.17 -6.05 12.32
N LEU A 11 15.18 -5.19 12.19
CA LEU A 11 15.60 -4.55 10.95
C LEU A 11 17.09 -4.82 10.68
N SER A 12 17.55 -4.64 9.44
CA SER A 12 18.98 -4.68 9.17
C SER A 12 19.70 -3.52 9.85
N GLY A 13 20.97 -3.71 10.22
CA GLY A 13 21.78 -2.65 10.83
C GLY A 13 21.84 -1.40 9.97
N SER A 14 22.05 -1.57 8.66
CA SER A 14 22.09 -0.45 7.70
C SER A 14 20.82 0.40 7.69
N LEU A 15 19.64 -0.24 7.77
CA LEU A 15 18.38 0.49 7.81
C LEU A 15 18.21 1.25 9.13
N VAL A 16 18.71 0.70 10.24
CA VAL A 16 18.71 1.40 11.53
C VAL A 16 19.62 2.63 11.47
N ASP A 17 20.80 2.52 10.87
CA ASP A 17 21.75 3.62 10.70
C ASP A 17 21.14 4.77 9.87
N ASP A 18 20.46 4.44 8.75
CA ASP A 18 19.75 5.42 7.92
C ASP A 18 18.62 6.11 8.70
N LEU A 19 17.82 5.34 9.46
CA LEU A 19 16.74 5.87 10.29
C LEU A 19 17.29 6.81 11.38
N ASP A 20 18.44 6.50 11.97
CA ASP A 20 19.10 7.32 12.99
C ASP A 20 19.59 8.64 12.42
N TYR A 21 20.24 8.59 11.27
CA TYR A 21 20.69 9.79 10.57
C TYR A 21 19.53 10.74 10.27
N ILE A 22 18.45 10.23 9.64
CA ILE A 22 17.30 11.04 9.25
C ILE A 22 16.56 11.56 10.49
N SER A 23 16.35 10.71 11.50
CA SER A 23 15.69 11.10 12.76
C SER A 23 16.42 12.26 13.44
N ALA A 24 17.75 12.17 13.56
CA ALA A 24 18.57 13.23 14.14
C ALA A 24 18.57 14.51 13.28
N ARG A 25 18.63 14.37 11.95
CA ARG A 25 18.71 15.51 11.02
C ARG A 25 17.42 16.31 10.92
N MET A 26 16.29 15.62 11.00
CA MET A 26 14.95 16.18 10.80
C MET A 26 14.20 16.47 12.10
N GLY A 27 14.68 15.95 13.24
CA GLY A 27 14.02 16.13 14.54
C GLY A 27 12.70 15.37 14.68
N VAL A 28 12.54 14.26 13.94
CA VAL A 28 11.34 13.40 13.96
C VAL A 28 11.67 12.02 14.49
N SER A 29 10.69 11.29 15.03
CA SER A 29 10.92 9.93 15.52
C SER A 29 11.09 8.93 14.38
N ARG A 30 11.86 7.85 14.61
CA ARG A 30 11.97 6.71 13.68
C ARG A 30 10.61 6.14 13.30
N SER A 31 9.68 6.07 14.26
CA SER A 31 8.32 5.58 14.02
C SER A 31 7.50 6.49 13.10
N ALA A 32 7.74 7.81 13.13
CA ALA A 32 7.11 8.75 12.21
C ALA A 32 7.63 8.53 10.78
N ILE A 33 8.95 8.36 10.63
CA ILE A 33 9.58 8.03 9.34
C ILE A 33 8.99 6.74 8.78
N ILE A 34 9.01 5.65 9.56
CA ILE A 34 8.45 4.36 9.15
C ILE A 34 6.97 4.49 8.76
N SER A 35 6.18 5.23 9.55
CA SER A 35 4.75 5.41 9.27
C SER A 35 4.53 6.15 7.96
N GLU A 36 5.26 7.24 7.72
CA GLU A 36 5.14 8.06 6.50
C GLU A 36 5.52 7.27 5.25
N PHE A 37 6.68 6.60 5.26
CA PHE A 37 7.15 5.85 4.09
C PHE A 37 6.32 4.60 3.78
N MET A 38 5.64 4.03 4.78
CA MET A 38 4.91 2.77 4.61
C MET A 38 3.38 2.93 4.48
N ALA A 39 2.80 4.08 4.86
CA ALA A 39 1.35 4.24 5.00
C ALA A 39 0.58 3.83 3.73
N ASP A 40 0.93 4.40 2.59
CA ASP A 40 0.20 4.19 1.35
C ASP A 40 0.51 2.83 0.73
N ALA A 41 1.79 2.45 0.70
CA ALA A 41 2.24 1.19 0.11
C ALA A 41 1.65 -0.04 0.82
N LEU A 42 1.59 -0.04 2.16
CA LEU A 42 1.00 -1.15 2.92
C LEU A 42 -0.52 -1.22 2.74
N SER A 43 -1.21 -0.09 2.65
CA SER A 43 -2.66 -0.04 2.45
C SER A 43 -3.06 -0.67 1.12
N GLU A 44 -2.37 -0.29 0.03
CA GLU A 44 -2.63 -0.87 -1.29
C GLU A 44 -2.21 -2.34 -1.37
N ALA A 45 -1.05 -2.70 -0.81
CA ALA A 45 -0.62 -4.10 -0.77
C ALA A 45 -1.65 -4.98 -0.03
N ARG A 46 -2.16 -4.51 1.11
CA ARG A 46 -3.21 -5.23 1.86
C ARG A 46 -4.45 -5.48 1.01
N ARG A 47 -4.96 -4.47 0.29
CA ARG A 47 -6.13 -4.62 -0.58
C ARG A 47 -5.92 -5.69 -1.64
N VAL A 48 -4.72 -5.74 -2.24
CA VAL A 48 -4.36 -6.77 -3.22
C VAL A 48 -4.32 -8.15 -2.58
N PHE A 49 -3.70 -8.30 -1.41
CA PHE A 49 -3.63 -9.59 -0.72
C PHE A 49 -4.99 -10.07 -0.20
N GLU A 50 -5.91 -9.16 0.16
CA GLU A 50 -7.28 -9.52 0.56
C GLU A 50 -8.10 -10.12 -0.60
N LEU A 51 -7.71 -9.88 -1.86
CA LEU A 51 -8.31 -10.57 -3.02
C LEU A 51 -7.85 -12.02 -3.13
N VAL A 52 -6.70 -12.37 -2.56
CA VAL A 52 -6.14 -13.72 -2.63
C VAL A 52 -6.67 -14.53 -1.45
N PRO A 53 -7.48 -15.58 -1.67
CA PRO A 53 -7.91 -16.44 -0.58
C PRO A 53 -6.69 -17.09 0.11
N PRO A 54 -6.69 -17.24 1.45
CA PRO A 54 -5.53 -17.69 2.22
C PRO A 54 -5.06 -19.11 1.88
N ASN A 55 -5.91 -19.92 1.25
CA ASN A 55 -5.57 -21.22 0.66
C ASN A 55 -6.15 -21.28 -0.77
N PRO A 56 -5.46 -20.70 -1.77
CA PRO A 56 -6.00 -20.66 -3.12
C PRO A 56 -6.03 -22.07 -3.70
N THR A 57 -7.20 -22.54 -4.12
CA THR A 57 -7.28 -23.74 -4.95
C THR A 57 -6.89 -23.38 -6.39
N PRO A 58 -6.41 -24.32 -7.22
CA PRO A 58 -6.13 -24.05 -8.63
C PRO A 58 -7.33 -23.46 -9.40
N ALA A 59 -8.57 -23.75 -8.97
CA ALA A 59 -9.77 -23.17 -9.54
C ALA A 59 -9.96 -21.68 -9.20
N ASP A 60 -9.52 -21.25 -8.01
CA ASP A 60 -9.60 -19.85 -7.57
C ASP A 60 -8.62 -18.97 -8.36
N VAL A 61 -7.43 -19.49 -8.66
CA VAL A 61 -6.41 -18.79 -9.46
C VAL A 61 -6.90 -18.53 -10.90
N VAL A 62 -7.67 -19.46 -11.47
CA VAL A 62 -8.25 -19.30 -12.83
C VAL A 62 -9.39 -18.28 -12.83
N ARG A 63 -10.26 -18.28 -11.81
CA ARG A 63 -11.36 -17.32 -11.67
C ARG A 63 -10.86 -15.90 -11.43
N MET A 64 -9.79 -15.74 -10.65
CA MET A 64 -9.18 -14.44 -10.37
C MET A 64 -8.59 -13.76 -11.62
N ARG A 65 -8.16 -14.49 -12.66
CA ARG A 65 -7.72 -13.86 -13.92
C ARG A 65 -8.85 -13.14 -14.65
N GLY A 66 -10.06 -13.71 -14.65
CA GLY A 66 -11.24 -13.10 -15.25
C GLY A 66 -11.81 -11.94 -14.42
N GLU A 67 -11.86 -12.11 -13.10
CA GLU A 67 -12.36 -11.04 -12.20
C GLU A 67 -11.37 -9.88 -12.06
N SER A 68 -10.06 -10.12 -12.16
CA SER A 68 -9.05 -9.05 -12.18
C SER A 68 -9.16 -8.18 -13.43
N GLU A 69 -9.49 -8.78 -14.58
CA GLU A 69 -9.71 -8.05 -15.82
C GLU A 69 -10.90 -7.08 -15.69
N GLU A 70 -11.98 -7.51 -15.06
CA GLU A 70 -13.16 -6.68 -14.81
C GLU A 70 -12.85 -5.52 -13.84
N VAL A 71 -12.12 -5.79 -12.75
CA VAL A 71 -11.72 -4.74 -11.79
C VAL A 71 -10.77 -3.71 -12.44
N ILE A 72 -9.83 -4.17 -13.28
CA ILE A 72 -8.93 -3.28 -14.04
C ILE A 72 -9.72 -2.46 -15.06
N ARG A 73 -10.67 -3.07 -15.78
CA ARG A 73 -11.57 -2.35 -16.71
C ARG A 73 -12.40 -1.29 -16.00
N GLN A 74 -12.96 -1.60 -14.84
CA GLN A 74 -13.72 -0.62 -14.04
C GLN A 74 -12.85 0.54 -13.57
N ARG A 75 -11.60 0.30 -13.16
CA ARG A 75 -10.64 1.37 -12.81
C ARG A 75 -10.22 2.20 -14.03
N LEU A 76 -9.99 1.59 -15.18
CA LEU A 76 -9.71 2.30 -16.43
C LEU A 76 -10.89 3.18 -16.84
N ALA A 77 -12.12 2.66 -16.76
CA ALA A 77 -13.33 3.40 -17.07
C ALA A 77 -13.56 4.58 -16.12
N SER A 78 -13.29 4.43 -14.82
CA SER A 78 -13.42 5.54 -13.86
C SER A 78 -12.37 6.63 -14.11
N LEU A 79 -11.14 6.25 -14.47
CA LEU A 79 -10.09 7.20 -14.84
C LEU A 79 -10.39 7.93 -16.16
N GLN A 80 -10.95 7.25 -17.15
CA GLN A 80 -11.41 7.87 -18.40
C GLN A 80 -12.58 8.83 -18.16
N GLY A 81 -13.57 8.46 -17.35
CA GLY A 81 -14.67 9.36 -17.00
C GLY A 81 -14.22 10.63 -16.27
N ILE A 82 -13.19 10.54 -15.41
CA ILE A 82 -12.59 11.71 -14.77
C ILE A 82 -11.82 12.58 -15.78
N ALA A 83 -11.11 11.95 -16.73
CA ALA A 83 -10.42 12.69 -17.79
C ALA A 83 -11.40 13.43 -18.71
N ASP A 84 -12.48 12.78 -19.14
CA ASP A 84 -13.52 13.39 -19.98
C ASP A 84 -14.22 14.57 -19.27
N ASP A 85 -14.48 14.46 -17.96
CA ASP A 85 -15.03 15.56 -17.14
C ASP A 85 -14.04 16.74 -17.05
N LEU A 86 -12.75 16.47 -16.83
CA LEU A 86 -11.70 17.49 -16.73
C LEU A 86 -11.43 18.26 -18.04
N PHE A 87 -11.72 17.66 -19.21
CA PHE A 87 -11.54 18.29 -20.52
C PHE A 87 -12.85 18.76 -21.18
N SER A 88 -13.98 18.66 -20.48
CA SER A 88 -15.31 19.06 -20.99
C SER A 88 -15.64 20.56 -20.87
N LYS A 89 -14.65 21.42 -20.60
CA LYS A 89 -14.82 22.88 -20.50
C LYS A 89 -13.70 23.67 -21.16
#